data_AF-A0A372KJ98-F1
#
_entry.id   AF-A0A372KJ98-F1
#
_cell.length_a   1.000
_cell.length_b   1.000
_cell.length_c   1.000
_cell.angle_alpha   90.00
_cell.angle_beta   90.00
_cell.angle_gamma   90.00
#
_symmetry.space_group_name_H-M   'P 1'
#
loop_
_entity.id
_entity.type
_entity.pdbx_description
1 polymer ?
#
loop_
_entity_poly.entity_id
_entity_poly.type
_entity_poly.pdbx_seq_one_letter_code
_entity_poly.pdbx_strand_id
1 'polypeptide(L)'
;MLLTIFSITILGLIEVVANGFFLFRFLKYNDLKTAQKFHGDLPRTAGKTIWKFKILISFFLGAMALIGALLLGLHQMSAGLLICNLFAVGMLLLCLFQFYRYGKDFLPSRLSPLFALAIVLFVFLHP
;
A
#
# COMPACT_ATOMS: atom_id res chain seq x y z
N MET A 1 9.14 -15.07 9.93
CA MET A 1 10.37 -14.55 9.31
C MET A 1 10.48 -14.79 7.82
N LEU A 2 10.83 -16.00 7.31
CA LEU A 2 11.03 -16.19 5.85
C LEU A 2 9.76 -15.88 5.03
N LEU A 3 8.61 -16.40 5.49
CA LEU A 3 7.32 -16.11 4.89
C LEU A 3 7.00 -14.61 4.94
N THR A 4 7.33 -13.96 6.05
CA THR A 4 7.14 -12.52 6.27
C THR A 4 7.95 -11.69 5.29
N ILE A 5 9.24 -11.98 5.18
CA ILE A 5 10.16 -11.35 4.22
C ILE A 5 9.62 -11.52 2.80
N PHE A 6 9.25 -12.74 2.42
CA PHE A 6 8.76 -13.03 1.08
C PHE A 6 7.45 -12.30 0.77
N SER A 7 6.46 -12.38 1.65
CA SER A 7 5.16 -11.72 1.47
C SER A 7 5.28 -10.20 1.42
N ILE A 8 6.05 -9.59 2.33
CA ILE A 8 6.28 -8.14 2.33
C ILE A 8 7.06 -7.72 1.09
N THR A 9 8.01 -8.53 0.62
CA THR A 9 8.74 -8.26 -0.63
C THR A 9 7.81 -8.24 -1.83
N ILE A 10 6.93 -9.24 -1.96
CA ILE A 10 5.95 -9.29 -3.05
C ILE A 10 5.01 -8.09 -3.00
N LEU A 11 4.45 -7.78 -1.83
CA LEU A 11 3.57 -6.62 -1.65
C LEU A 11 4.29 -5.32 -2.01
N GLY A 12 5.52 -5.14 -1.50
CA GLY A 12 6.35 -3.98 -1.80
C GLY A 12 6.65 -3.84 -3.29
N LEU A 13 6.99 -4.94 -3.97
CA LEU A 13 7.24 -4.94 -5.42
C LEU A 13 5.99 -4.55 -6.21
N ILE A 14 4.83 -5.13 -5.87
CA ILE A 14 3.56 -4.80 -6.53
C ILE A 14 3.25 -3.32 -6.35
N GLU A 15 3.34 -2.80 -5.13
CA GLU A 15 3.06 -1.40 -4.83
C GLU A 15 4.04 -0.46 -5.54
N VAL A 16 5.35 -0.73 -5.51
CA VAL A 16 6.35 0.13 -6.18
C VAL A 16 6.20 0.11 -7.69
N VAL A 17 6.06 -1.08 -8.30
CA VAL A 17 5.98 -1.20 -9.76
C VAL A 17 4.67 -0.64 -10.30
N ALA A 18 3.53 -1.00 -9.70
CA ALA A 18 2.22 -0.53 -10.17
C ALA A 18 2.07 0.98 -9.96
N ASN A 19 2.32 1.48 -8.75
CA ASN A 19 2.17 2.91 -8.48
C ASN A 19 3.26 3.74 -9.14
N GLY A 20 4.48 3.21 -9.32
CA GLY A 20 5.53 3.85 -10.10
C GLY A 20 5.14 4.03 -11.57
N PHE A 21 4.54 3.00 -12.19
CA PHE A 21 3.98 3.10 -13.53
C PHE A 21 2.86 4.15 -13.61
N PHE A 22 1.94 4.19 -12.64
CA PHE A 22 0.88 5.20 -12.61
C PHE A 22 1.41 6.62 -12.36
N LEU A 23 2.40 6.79 -11.49
CA LEU A 23 3.08 8.07 -11.28
C LEU A 23 3.74 8.55 -12.58
N PHE A 24 4.48 7.68 -13.27
CA PHE A 24 5.10 8.01 -14.54
C PHE A 24 4.05 8.43 -15.58
N ARG A 25 2.98 7.66 -15.75
CA ARG A 25 1.90 8.01 -16.68
C ARG A 25 1.20 9.31 -16.31
N PHE A 26 1.00 9.55 -15.03
CA PHE A 26 0.41 10.77 -14.53
C PHE A 26 1.32 11.98 -14.83
N LEU A 27 2.61 11.90 -14.53
CA LEU A 27 3.56 12.99 -14.76
C LEU A 27 3.77 13.28 -16.25
N LYS A 28 3.83 12.25 -17.10
CA LYS A 28 4.11 12.42 -18.53
C LYS A 28 2.87 12.73 -19.37
N TYR A 29 1.71 12.16 -19.03
CA TYR A 29 0.51 12.20 -19.87
C TYR A 29 -0.73 12.76 -19.14
N ASN A 30 -0.61 13.18 -17.87
CA ASN A 30 -1.74 13.62 -17.04
C ASN A 30 -2.89 12.58 -16.97
N ASP A 31 -2.54 11.30 -17.11
CA ASP A 31 -3.50 10.20 -17.20
C ASP A 31 -3.69 9.50 -15.84
N LEU A 32 -4.89 9.65 -15.27
CA LEU A 32 -5.33 8.93 -14.08
C LEU A 32 -6.35 7.82 -14.40
N LYS A 33 -6.87 7.76 -15.64
CA LYS A 33 -7.93 6.81 -16.00
C LYS A 33 -7.44 5.37 -15.91
N THR A 34 -6.17 5.15 -16.26
CA THR A 34 -5.55 3.82 -16.16
C THR A 34 -5.48 3.35 -14.70
N ALA A 35 -5.02 4.22 -13.80
CA ALA A 35 -4.98 3.93 -12.36
C ALA A 35 -6.39 3.70 -11.78
N GLN A 36 -7.38 4.49 -12.21
CA GLN A 36 -8.79 4.36 -11.80
C GLN A 36 -9.48 3.06 -12.25
N LYS A 37 -8.96 2.42 -13.31
CA LYS A 37 -9.45 1.11 -13.75
C LYS A 37 -8.77 -0.03 -13.00
N PHE A 38 -7.48 0.14 -12.67
CA PHE A 38 -6.68 -0.88 -12.03
C PHE A 38 -6.94 -0.96 -10.52
N HIS A 39 -6.93 0.18 -9.85
CA HIS A 39 -7.19 0.27 -8.43
C HIS A 39 -8.69 0.19 -8.17
N GLY A 40 -9.12 -0.90 -7.55
CA GLY A 40 -10.53 -1.15 -7.21
C GLY A 40 -10.98 -0.55 -5.88
N ASP A 41 -10.09 0.12 -5.13
CA ASP A 41 -10.27 0.53 -3.73
C ASP A 41 -10.71 1.98 -3.54
N LEU A 42 -10.77 2.78 -4.62
CA LEU A 42 -11.38 4.10 -4.67
C LEU A 42 -12.44 4.16 -5.77
N PRO A 43 -13.58 4.85 -5.56
CA PRO A 43 -14.56 5.01 -6.60
C PRO A 43 -14.05 5.93 -7.72
N ARG A 44 -14.54 5.73 -8.95
CA ARG A 44 -14.19 6.59 -10.10
C ARG A 44 -14.58 8.06 -9.91
N THR A 45 -15.55 8.33 -9.03
CA THR A 45 -16.00 9.67 -8.64
C THR A 45 -15.04 10.39 -7.69
N ALA A 46 -14.04 9.70 -7.13
CA ALA A 46 -13.03 10.33 -6.28
C ALA A 46 -12.23 11.38 -7.05
N GLY A 47 -11.96 12.52 -6.41
CA GLY A 47 -11.27 13.65 -7.03
C GLY A 47 -9.83 13.30 -7.46
N LYS A 48 -9.33 13.97 -8.50
CA LYS A 48 -7.98 13.74 -9.04
C LYS A 48 -6.88 13.85 -7.98
N THR A 49 -7.00 14.80 -7.04
CA THR A 49 -6.03 14.98 -5.95
C THR A 49 -5.97 13.77 -5.02
N ILE A 50 -7.11 13.14 -4.75
CA ILE A 50 -7.20 11.96 -3.87
C ILE A 50 -6.57 10.76 -4.55
N TRP A 51 -6.81 10.59 -5.85
CA TRP A 51 -6.13 9.57 -6.66
C TRP A 51 -4.62 9.76 -6.66
N LYS A 52 -4.12 10.98 -6.86
CA LYS A 52 -2.67 11.27 -6.81
C LYS A 52 -2.08 10.96 -5.44
N PHE A 53 -2.73 11.43 -4.38
CA PHE A 53 -2.30 11.20 -3.00
C PHE A 53 -2.20 9.71 -2.70
N LYS A 54 -3.22 8.94 -3.09
CA LYS A 54 -3.27 7.50 -2.90
C LYS A 54 -2.14 6.78 -3.62
N ILE A 55 -1.95 7.04 -4.92
CA ILE A 55 -0.87 6.43 -5.71
C ILE A 55 0.51 6.79 -5.11
N LEU A 56 0.72 8.05 -4.74
CA LEU A 56 1.99 8.50 -4.17
C LEU A 56 2.30 7.82 -2.84
N ILE A 57 1.34 7.77 -1.92
CA ILE A 57 1.52 7.11 -0.63
C ILE A 57 1.72 5.61 -0.81
N SER A 58 0.91 4.96 -1.64
CA SER A 58 1.06 3.54 -1.95
C SER A 58 2.47 3.22 -2.50
N PHE A 59 3.01 4.06 -3.39
CA PHE A 59 4.38 3.92 -3.87
C PHE A 59 5.43 3.98 -2.73
N PHE A 60 5.34 4.98 -1.85
CA PHE A 60 6.28 5.12 -0.73
C PHE A 60 6.13 4.00 0.31
N LEU A 61 4.90 3.57 0.61
CA LEU A 61 4.65 2.42 1.47
C LEU A 61 5.24 1.14 0.88
N GLY A 62 5.10 0.94 -0.43
CA GLY A 62 5.77 -0.16 -1.13
C GLY A 62 7.30 -0.11 -1.00
N ALA A 63 7.90 1.06 -1.15
CA ALA A 63 9.34 1.23 -0.97
C ALA A 63 9.77 0.93 0.47
N MET A 64 9.00 1.37 1.47
CA MET A 64 9.23 1.02 2.88
C MET A 64 9.14 -0.49 3.11
N ALA A 65 8.16 -1.18 2.53
CA ALA A 65 8.04 -2.64 2.61
C ALA A 65 9.31 -3.33 2.08
N LEU A 66 9.83 -2.91 0.92
CA LEU A 66 11.06 -3.46 0.35
C LEU A 66 12.28 -3.19 1.22
N ILE A 67 12.41 -1.98 1.78
CA ILE A 67 13.50 -1.64 2.70
C ILE A 67 13.43 -2.51 3.96
N GLY A 68 12.24 -2.65 4.55
CA GLY A 68 12.03 -3.48 5.73
C GLY A 68 12.37 -4.95 5.47
N ALA A 69 11.89 -5.50 4.35
CA ALA A 69 12.18 -6.88 3.95
C ALA A 69 13.67 -7.12 3.68
N LEU A 70 14.36 -6.16 3.03
CA LEU A 70 15.81 -6.23 2.80
C LEU A 70 16.58 -6.21 4.13
N LEU A 71 16.23 -5.33 5.06
CA LEU A 71 16.85 -5.26 6.38
C LEU A 71 16.67 -6.57 7.16
N LEU A 72 15.47 -7.16 7.13
CA LEU A 72 15.23 -8.49 7.72
C LEU A 72 16.07 -9.58 7.05
N GLY A 73 16.19 -9.55 5.72
CA GLY A 73 17.05 -10.47 4.95
C GLY A 73 18.54 -10.33 5.25
N LEU A 74 18.99 -9.13 5.64
CA LEU A 74 20.35 -8.84 6.11
C LEU A 74 20.53 -9.07 7.62
N HIS A 75 19.58 -9.74 8.27
CA HIS A 75 19.57 -10.02 9.71
C HIS A 75 19.52 -8.78 10.64
N GLN A 76 19.14 -7.60 10.12
CA GLN A 76 18.92 -6.38 10.91
C GLN A 76 17.50 -6.37 11.50
N MET A 77 17.24 -7.28 12.46
CA MET A 77 15.89 -7.60 12.92
C MET A 77 15.10 -6.40 13.46
N SER A 78 15.67 -5.64 14.41
CA SER A 78 14.94 -4.53 15.05
C SER A 78 14.57 -3.43 14.06
N ALA A 79 15.50 -3.04 13.19
CA ALA A 79 15.27 -2.03 12.16
C ALA A 79 14.29 -2.54 11.09
N GLY A 80 14.47 -3.78 10.62
CA GLY A 80 13.59 -4.39 9.64
C GLY A 80 12.15 -4.50 10.14
N LEU A 81 11.94 -5.01 11.35
CA LEU A 81 10.62 -5.10 11.97
C LEU A 81 9.98 -3.73 12.19
N LEU A 82 10.75 -2.73 12.64
CA LEU A 82 10.25 -1.37 12.79
C LEU A 82 9.71 -0.82 11.46
N ILE A 83 10.48 -0.95 10.38
CA ILE A 83 10.09 -0.47 9.05
C ILE A 83 8.89 -1.25 8.51
N CYS A 84 8.87 -2.58 8.65
CA CYS A 84 7.73 -3.41 8.25
C CYS A 84 6.45 -3.06 9.01
N ASN A 85 6.55 -2.76 10.31
CA ASN A 85 5.41 -2.30 11.12
C ASN A 85 4.93 -0.92 10.68
N LEU A 86 5.84 0.02 10.38
CA LEU A 86 5.46 1.33 9.84
C LEU A 86 4.75 1.20 8.49
N PHE A 87 5.22 0.30 7.61
CA PHE A 87 4.52 -0.03 6.37
C PHE A 87 3.10 -0.55 6.64
N ALA A 88 2.94 -1.54 7.52
CA ALA A 88 1.65 -2.15 7.79
C ALA A 88 0.65 -1.16 8.41
N VAL A 89 1.11 -0.35 9.37
CA VAL A 89 0.31 0.73 9.97
C VAL A 89 -0.04 1.80 8.92
N GLY A 90 0.91 2.18 8.06
CA GLY A 90 0.67 3.12 6.98
C GLY A 90 -0.39 2.64 5.99
N MET A 91 -0.37 1.35 5.62
CA MET A 91 -1.41 0.73 4.79
C MET A 91 -2.77 0.75 5.50
N LEU A 92 -2.82 0.45 6.80
CA LEU A 92 -4.05 0.52 7.57
C LEU A 92 -4.62 1.93 7.61
N LEU A 93 -3.79 2.95 7.84
CA LEU A 93 -4.22 4.36 7.82
C LEU A 93 -4.76 4.77 6.45
N LEU A 94 -4.11 4.34 5.36
CA LEU A 94 -4.59 4.61 3.99
C LEU A 94 -5.96 3.96 3.75
N CYS A 95 -6.14 2.70 4.15
CA CYS A 95 -7.42 2.00 4.03
C CYS A 95 -8.51 2.61 4.93
N LEU A 96 -8.18 3.03 6.15
CA LEU A 96 -9.12 3.75 7.02
C LEU A 96 -9.55 5.09 6.43
N PHE A 97 -8.62 5.82 5.80
CA PHE A 97 -8.95 7.04 5.06
C PHE A 97 -9.93 6.77 3.91
N GLN A 98 -9.70 5.71 3.13
CA GLN A 98 -10.60 5.29 2.05
C GLN A 98 -11.97 4.89 2.59
N PHE A 99 -12.01 4.08 3.65
CA PHE A 99 -13.22 3.65 4.34
C PHE A 99 -14.04 4.84 4.82
N TYR A 100 -13.41 5.78 5.54
CA TYR A 100 -14.09 6.93 6.10
C TYR A 100 -14.72 7.81 5.01
N ARG A 101 -14.00 7.98 3.89
CA ARG A 101 -14.42 8.90 2.83
C ARG A 101 -15.38 8.28 1.80
N TYR A 102 -15.29 6.98 1.56
CA TYR A 102 -16.00 6.31 0.46
C TYR A 102 -16.71 5.01 0.85
N GLY A 103 -16.52 4.51 2.07
CA GLY A 103 -17.05 3.22 2.50
C GLY A 103 -18.58 3.15 2.58
N LYS A 104 -19.29 4.28 2.67
CA LYS A 104 -20.76 4.31 2.63
C LYS A 104 -21.29 3.83 1.28
N ASP A 105 -20.71 4.33 0.19
CA ASP A 105 -21.26 4.13 -1.17
C ASP A 105 -20.43 3.16 -2.02
N PHE A 106 -19.23 2.78 -1.56
CA PHE A 106 -18.32 1.95 -2.33
C PHE A 106 -17.79 0.76 -1.51
N LEU A 107 -18.30 -0.44 -1.84
CA LEU A 107 -18.01 -1.68 -1.13
C LEU A 107 -16.50 -1.98 -1.02
N PRO A 108 -15.66 -1.78 -2.06
CA PRO A 108 -14.22 -2.04 -1.93
C PRO A 108 -13.54 -1.16 -0.88
N SER A 109 -13.87 0.14 -0.81
CA SER A 109 -13.35 1.00 0.26
C SER A 109 -13.84 0.56 1.63
N ARG A 110 -15.07 0.02 1.73
CA ARG A 110 -15.64 -0.51 2.98
C ARG A 110 -14.86 -1.72 3.51
N LEU A 111 -14.41 -2.59 2.61
CA LEU A 111 -13.70 -3.83 2.97
C LEU A 111 -12.19 -3.64 3.10
N SER A 112 -11.62 -2.58 2.51
CA SER A 112 -10.18 -2.31 2.51
C SER A 112 -9.50 -2.37 3.90
N PRO A 113 -10.10 -1.88 5.02
CA PRO A 113 -9.44 -1.94 6.31
C PRO A 113 -9.26 -3.37 6.83
N LEU A 114 -10.11 -4.32 6.44
CA LEU A 114 -9.99 -5.72 6.85
C LEU A 114 -8.73 -6.35 6.26
N PHE A 115 -8.45 -6.07 4.97
CA PHE A 115 -7.22 -6.53 4.33
C PHE A 115 -5.98 -5.90 4.96
N ALA A 116 -6.02 -4.60 5.25
CA ALA A 116 -4.91 -3.92 5.91
C ALA A 116 -4.68 -4.42 7.34
N LEU A 117 -5.75 -4.73 8.08
CA LEU A 117 -5.65 -5.34 9.41
C LEU A 117 -5.02 -6.73 9.34
N ALA A 118 -5.35 -7.53 8.33
CA ALA A 118 -4.71 -8.82 8.10
C ALA A 118 -3.19 -8.67 7.85
N ILE A 119 -2.78 -7.64 7.10
CA ILE A 119 -1.35 -7.32 6.91
C ILE A 119 -0.69 -6.96 8.23
N VAL A 120 -1.32 -6.09 9.04
CA VAL A 120 -0.81 -5.73 10.39
C VAL A 120 -0.63 -6.98 11.25
N LEU A 121 -1.68 -7.79 11.39
CA LEU A 121 -1.61 -9.03 12.17
C LEU A 121 -0.51 -9.97 11.66
N PHE A 122 -0.37 -10.09 10.34
CA PHE A 122 0.69 -10.91 9.73
C PHE A 122 2.10 -10.42 10.10
N VAL A 123 2.36 -9.11 10.03
CA VAL A 123 3.67 -8.54 10.38
C VAL A 123 3.96 -8.67 11.89
N PHE A 124 2.94 -8.47 12.74
CA PHE A 124 3.09 -8.55 14.19
C PHE A 124 3.23 -9.98 14.73
N LEU A 125 2.46 -10.92 14.20
CA LEU A 125 2.43 -12.31 14.69
C LEU A 125 3.53 -13.18 14.08
N HIS A 126 4.08 -12.78 12.94
CA HIS A 126 5.17 -13.48 12.28
C HIS A 126 6.35 -12.53 12.02
N PRO A 127 7.09 -12.09 13.03
CA PRO A 127 8.37 -11.42 12.80
C PRO A 127 9.33 -12.31 11.98
#